data_AF-A0A4Q0MI55-F1
#
_entry.id   AF-A0A4Q0MI55-F1
#
_cell.length_a   1.000
_cell.length_b   1.000
_cell.length_c   1.000
_cell.angle_alpha   90.00
_cell.angle_beta   90.00
_cell.angle_gamma   90.00
#
_symmetry.space_group_name_H-M   'P 1'
#
loop_
_entity.id
_entity.type
_entity.pdbx_description
1 polymer ?
#
loop_
_entity_poly.entity_id
_entity_poly.type
_entity_poly.pdbx_seq_one_letter_code
_entity_poly.pdbx_strand_id
1 'polypeptide(L)'
;MLGLPFLLGRSPLRPHRAGAERPSLGAALRRREVRLGIGLVALYVLGQKWGMVLISPFLVDAGMSLTAIGLFNGFMGTAFGVASALAGGWATRRFGAAPIMMASLLGQVAVTAGFALAAAFAWRSTAGLGILTVLNSGVMAFGFVALYAELMGRASLDQAGVDFTLFQCADGLVSLIGWQLVGMFGDRLGFVWCFGLAAAIGLASAAALPRLARTG
;
A
#
# COMPACT_ATOMS: atom_id res chain seq x y z
N MET A 1 -20.07 18.86 -7.00
CA MET A 1 -19.48 19.81 -6.01
C MET A 1 -18.07 19.39 -5.55
N LEU A 2 -17.26 18.73 -6.39
CA LEU A 2 -15.89 18.26 -6.04
C LEU A 2 -14.76 19.25 -6.41
N GLY A 3 -15.07 20.35 -7.09
CA GLY A 3 -14.09 21.35 -7.55
C GLY A 3 -13.86 22.54 -6.61
N LEU A 4 -14.70 22.70 -5.58
CA LEU A 4 -14.64 23.83 -4.64
C LEU A 4 -13.27 24.01 -3.95
N PRO A 5 -12.55 22.96 -3.50
CA PRO A 5 -11.21 23.15 -2.93
C PRO A 5 -10.18 23.62 -3.97
N PHE A 6 -10.37 23.31 -5.26
CA PHE A 6 -9.48 23.76 -6.34
C PHE A 6 -9.72 25.21 -6.76
N LEU A 7 -10.94 25.73 -6.56
CA LEU A 7 -11.26 27.15 -6.80
C LEU A 7 -10.66 28.07 -5.73
N LEU A 8 -10.48 27.55 -4.51
CA LEU A 8 -9.89 28.29 -3.39
C LEU A 8 -8.35 28.29 -3.42
N GLY A 9 -7.75 27.25 -4.03
CA GLY A 9 -6.30 27.16 -4.22
C GLY A 9 -5.87 27.91 -5.49
N ARG A 10 -5.54 29.20 -5.36
CA ARG A 10 -4.76 29.91 -6.39
C ARG A 10 -3.36 29.31 -6.47
N SER A 11 -3.20 28.25 -7.25
CA SER A 11 -1.88 27.80 -7.67
C SER A 11 -1.37 28.84 -8.68
N PRO A 12 -0.26 29.54 -8.44
CA PRO A 12 0.35 30.34 -9.48
C PRO A 12 0.66 29.40 -10.65
N LEU A 13 0.04 29.64 -11.80
CA LEU A 13 0.37 28.97 -13.05
C LEU A 13 1.84 29.26 -13.31
N ARG A 14 2.73 28.32 -12.95
CA ARG A 14 4.14 28.43 -13.31
C ARG A 14 4.21 28.30 -14.83
N PRO A 15 4.82 29.27 -15.53
CA PRO A 15 4.93 29.20 -16.97
C PRO A 15 5.57 27.87 -17.36
N HIS A 16 4.94 27.16 -18.30
CA HIS A 16 5.56 26.01 -18.95
C HIS A 16 6.90 26.50 -19.50
N ARG A 17 8.01 25.99 -18.95
CA ARG A 17 9.35 26.40 -19.39
C ARG A 17 9.48 26.02 -20.86
N ALA A 18 9.52 27.02 -21.74
CA ALA A 18 9.88 26.84 -23.13
C ALA A 18 11.29 26.24 -23.18
N GLY A 19 11.37 24.93 -23.46
CA GLY A 19 12.61 24.15 -23.38
C GLY A 19 12.55 22.91 -22.48
N ALA A 20 11.43 22.61 -21.81
CA ALA A 20 11.26 21.33 -21.13
C ALA A 20 11.41 20.18 -22.15
N GLU A 21 12.41 19.33 -21.94
CA GLU A 21 12.62 18.12 -22.74
C GLU A 21 11.31 17.32 -22.81
N ARG A 22 10.99 16.79 -24.01
CA ARG A 22 9.79 15.98 -24.19
C ARG A 22 9.79 14.84 -23.15
N PRO A 23 8.70 14.66 -22.37
CA PRO A 23 8.62 13.57 -21.39
C PRO A 23 8.99 12.24 -22.06
N SER A 24 9.87 11.47 -21.44
CA SER A 24 10.29 10.18 -22.02
C SER A 24 10.53 9.11 -20.97
N LEU A 25 10.04 7.90 -21.25
CA LEU A 25 10.23 6.75 -20.38
C LEU A 25 11.71 6.40 -20.21
N GLY A 26 12.49 6.50 -21.30
CA GLY A 26 13.92 6.25 -21.28
C GLY A 26 14.68 7.23 -20.37
N ALA A 27 14.36 8.52 -20.44
CA ALA A 27 14.97 9.51 -19.55
C ALA A 27 14.56 9.28 -18.10
N ALA A 28 13.27 8.97 -17.84
CA ALA A 28 12.78 8.66 -16.50
C ALA A 28 13.50 7.45 -15.89
N LEU A 29 13.62 6.33 -16.62
CA LEU A 29 14.26 5.11 -16.13
C LEU A 29 15.78 5.25 -15.92
N ARG A 30 16.44 6.19 -16.60
CA ARG A 30 17.87 6.50 -16.36
C ARG A 30 18.10 7.27 -15.06
N ARG A 31 17.10 7.99 -14.57
CA ARG A 31 17.20 8.78 -13.32
C ARG A 31 17.29 7.87 -12.10
N ARG A 32 18.19 8.22 -11.19
CA ARG A 32 18.43 7.44 -9.96
C ARG A 32 17.23 7.50 -9.03
N GLU A 33 16.57 8.65 -8.95
CA GLU A 33 15.41 8.91 -8.08
C GLU A 33 14.22 8.05 -8.48
N VAL A 34 13.96 7.92 -9.78
CA VAL A 34 12.89 7.07 -10.33
C VAL A 34 13.19 5.59 -10.08
N ARG A 35 14.41 5.13 -10.32
CA ARG A 35 14.80 3.73 -10.04
C ARG A 35 14.68 3.39 -8.55
N LEU A 36 15.12 4.29 -7.68
CA LEU A 36 14.97 4.13 -6.23
C LEU A 36 13.49 4.19 -5.82
N GLY A 37 12.68 5.04 -6.46
CA GLY A 37 11.22 5.09 -6.25
C GLY A 37 10.52 3.80 -6.67
N ILE A 38 10.86 3.24 -7.83
CA ILE A 38 10.35 1.93 -8.29
C ILE A 38 10.74 0.83 -7.29
N GLY A 39 12.00 0.81 -6.84
CA GLY A 39 12.47 -0.14 -5.83
C GLY A 39 11.74 0.01 -4.49
N LEU A 40 11.47 1.26 -4.07
CA LEU A 40 10.71 1.57 -2.87
C LEU A 40 9.26 1.10 -2.98
N VAL A 41 8.58 1.38 -4.10
CA VAL A 41 7.22 0.89 -4.38
C VAL A 41 7.18 -0.62 -4.33
N ALA A 42 8.10 -1.29 -5.03
CA ALA A 42 8.14 -2.75 -5.07
C ALA A 42 8.28 -3.33 -3.66
N LEU A 43 9.26 -2.86 -2.89
CA LEU A 43 9.46 -3.30 -1.50
C LEU A 43 8.23 -3.08 -0.62
N TYR A 44 7.59 -1.93 -0.78
CA TYR A 44 6.44 -1.55 0.03
C TYR A 44 5.20 -2.38 -0.31
N VAL A 45 4.94 -2.60 -1.60
CA VAL A 45 3.84 -3.43 -2.09
C VAL A 45 4.02 -4.89 -1.69
N LEU A 46 5.25 -5.42 -1.75
CA LEU A 46 5.58 -6.75 -1.24
C LEU A 46 5.14 -6.91 0.22
N GLY A 47 5.50 -5.94 1.06
CA GLY A 47 5.19 -6.00 2.49
C GLY A 47 3.74 -5.66 2.83
N GLN A 48 3.05 -4.90 1.98
CA GLN A 48 1.70 -4.43 2.27
C GLN A 48 0.57 -5.29 1.67
N LYS A 49 0.72 -5.71 0.41
CA LYS A 49 -0.41 -6.22 -0.39
C LYS A 49 -0.44 -7.72 -0.57
N TRP A 50 0.69 -8.42 -0.42
CA TRP A 50 0.78 -9.83 -0.81
C TRP A 50 -0.11 -10.76 0.03
N GLY A 51 -0.37 -10.42 1.30
CA GLY A 51 -1.33 -11.16 2.13
C GLY A 51 -2.80 -10.85 1.83
N MET A 52 -3.10 -9.76 1.12
CA MET A 52 -4.45 -9.20 1.03
C MET A 52 -5.41 -10.09 0.22
N VAL A 53 -4.92 -10.71 -0.84
CA VAL A 53 -5.74 -11.55 -1.73
C VAL A 53 -6.31 -12.79 -1.03
N LEU A 54 -5.68 -13.22 0.07
CA LEU A 54 -6.11 -14.36 0.88
C LEU A 54 -7.23 -14.02 1.85
N ILE A 55 -7.41 -12.74 2.20
CA ILE A 55 -8.34 -12.31 3.26
C ILE A 55 -9.76 -12.72 2.88
N SER A 56 -10.24 -12.38 1.68
CA SER A 56 -11.61 -12.70 1.28
C SER A 56 -11.92 -14.21 1.25
N PRO A 57 -11.10 -15.08 0.60
CA PRO A 57 -11.28 -16.52 0.67
C PRO A 57 -11.25 -17.06 2.12
N PHE A 58 -10.31 -16.59 2.93
CA PHE A 58 -10.21 -17.00 4.33
C PHE A 58 -11.47 -16.66 5.14
N LEU A 59 -12.05 -15.47 4.95
CA LEU A 59 -13.29 -15.08 5.63
C LEU A 59 -14.47 -15.96 5.22
N VAL A 60 -14.57 -16.32 3.94
CA VAL A 60 -15.60 -17.23 3.43
C VAL A 60 -15.44 -18.61 4.08
N ASP A 61 -14.24 -19.16 4.11
CA ASP A 61 -13.94 -20.47 4.70
C ASP A 61 -14.10 -20.50 6.23
N ALA A 62 -13.91 -19.35 6.89
CA ALA A 62 -14.22 -19.17 8.30
C ALA A 62 -15.73 -19.21 8.59
N GLY A 63 -16.58 -19.09 7.57
CA GLY A 63 -18.05 -19.11 7.66
C GLY A 63 -18.70 -17.73 7.71
N MET A 64 -17.95 -16.66 7.40
CA MET A 64 -18.50 -15.31 7.35
C MET A 64 -19.43 -15.15 6.15
N SER A 65 -20.62 -14.57 6.37
CA SER A 65 -21.55 -14.31 5.27
C SER A 65 -21.02 -13.25 4.31
N LEU A 66 -21.36 -13.37 3.01
CA LEU A 66 -20.97 -12.40 1.99
C LEU A 66 -21.47 -10.98 2.31
N THR A 67 -22.63 -10.85 2.97
CA THR A 67 -23.15 -9.57 3.44
C THR A 67 -22.24 -8.94 4.50
N ALA A 68 -21.74 -9.73 5.45
CA ALA A 68 -20.81 -9.24 6.47
C ALA A 68 -19.44 -8.88 5.85
N ILE A 69 -18.92 -9.72 4.94
CA ILE A 69 -17.69 -9.42 4.19
C ILE A 69 -17.87 -8.10 3.41
N GLY A 70 -19.00 -7.92 2.74
CA GLY A 70 -19.33 -6.70 2.01
C GLY A 70 -19.44 -5.47 2.92
N LEU A 71 -19.96 -5.62 4.14
CA LEU A 71 -20.02 -4.53 5.12
C LEU A 71 -18.63 -4.13 5.64
N PHE A 72 -17.79 -5.11 5.98
CA PHE A 72 -16.43 -4.88 6.49
C PHE A 72 -15.47 -4.38 5.41
N ASN A 73 -15.45 -4.97 4.22
CA ASN A 73 -14.61 -4.51 3.11
C ASN A 73 -15.15 -3.23 2.46
N GLY A 74 -16.47 -3.10 2.35
CA GLY A 74 -17.13 -1.96 1.73
C GLY A 74 -17.20 -0.79 2.69
N PHE A 75 -18.31 -0.66 3.41
CA PHE A 75 -18.60 0.56 4.17
C PHE A 75 -17.59 0.81 5.31
N MET A 76 -17.36 -0.16 6.19
CA MET A 76 -16.47 0.03 7.35
C MET A 76 -15.01 0.17 6.92
N GLY A 77 -14.55 -0.69 6.00
CA GLY A 77 -13.19 -0.66 5.45
C GLY A 77 -12.90 0.66 4.73
N THR A 78 -13.85 1.15 3.93
CA THR A 78 -13.70 2.45 3.24
C THR A 78 -13.73 3.61 4.22
N ALA A 79 -14.68 3.65 5.16
CA ALA A 79 -14.78 4.74 6.14
C ALA A 79 -13.51 4.82 7.00
N PHE A 80 -13.05 3.67 7.51
CA PHE A 80 -11.83 3.60 8.31
C PHE A 80 -10.57 3.84 7.48
N GLY A 81 -10.55 3.39 6.22
CA GLY A 81 -9.48 3.66 5.26
C GLY A 81 -9.33 5.15 4.98
N VAL A 82 -10.44 5.88 4.76
CA VAL A 82 -10.44 7.34 4.57
C VAL A 82 -9.95 8.05 5.83
N ALA A 83 -10.46 7.68 7.00
CA ALA A 83 -10.00 8.26 8.27
C ALA A 83 -8.50 8.02 8.48
N SER A 84 -8.03 6.80 8.17
CA SER A 84 -6.62 6.43 8.27
C SER A 84 -5.75 7.13 7.23
N ALA A 85 -6.25 7.40 6.02
CA ALA A 85 -5.54 8.17 5.01
C ALA A 85 -5.35 9.63 5.44
N LEU A 86 -6.38 10.25 6.03
CA LEU A 86 -6.27 11.61 6.59
C LEU A 86 -5.27 11.65 7.76
N ALA A 87 -5.36 10.68 8.67
CA ALA A 87 -4.43 10.54 9.77
C ALA A 87 -2.99 10.31 9.27
N GLY A 88 -2.81 9.48 8.25
CA GLY A 88 -1.54 9.19 7.60
C GLY A 88 -0.94 10.42 6.93
N GLY A 89 -1.75 11.23 6.25
CA GLY A 89 -1.32 12.50 5.66
C GLY A 89 -0.87 13.51 6.70
N TRP A 90 -1.65 13.65 7.79
CA TRP A 90 -1.29 14.50 8.92
C TRP A 90 0.01 14.02 9.60
N ALA A 91 0.13 12.72 9.88
CA ALA A 91 1.29 12.13 10.53
C ALA A 91 2.54 12.24 9.65
N THR A 92 2.41 12.00 8.34
CA THR A 92 3.49 12.17 7.36
C THR A 92 3.98 13.61 7.33
N ARG A 93 3.07 14.59 7.38
CA ARG A 93 3.43 16.01 7.45
C ARG A 93 4.16 16.35 8.77
N ARG A 94 3.81 15.69 9.87
CA ARG A 94 4.37 16.00 11.20
C ARG A 94 5.70 15.31 11.47
N PHE A 95 5.87 14.07 11.02
CA PHE A 95 6.97 13.17 11.38
C PHE A 95 7.85 12.76 10.18
N GLY A 96 7.45 13.08 8.95
CA GLY A 96 8.11 12.64 7.71
C GLY A 96 7.58 11.29 7.22
N ALA A 97 7.86 10.94 5.96
CA ALA A 97 7.32 9.74 5.33
C ALA A 97 7.95 8.45 5.87
N ALA A 98 9.27 8.40 6.02
CA ALA A 98 10.00 7.18 6.44
C ALA A 98 9.49 6.52 7.74
N PRO A 99 9.29 7.23 8.88
CA PRO A 99 8.78 6.61 10.10
C PRO A 99 7.33 6.13 9.96
N ILE A 100 6.50 6.83 9.17
CA ILE A 100 5.10 6.46 8.94
C ILE A 100 5.02 5.21 8.05
N MET A 101 5.86 5.13 7.02
CA MET A 101 6.03 3.94 6.19
C MET A 101 6.50 2.73 7.01
N MET A 102 7.45 2.94 7.94
CA MET A 102 7.90 1.88 8.84
C MET A 102 6.78 1.41 9.77
N ALA A 103 6.08 2.35 10.43
CA ALA A 103 5.01 2.04 11.36
C ALA A 103 3.87 1.26 10.69
N SER A 104 3.51 1.61 9.46
CA SER A 104 2.48 0.90 8.70
C SER A 104 2.95 -0.45 8.15
N LEU A 105 4.23 -0.62 7.78
CA LEU A 105 4.78 -1.95 7.49
C LEU A 105 4.69 -2.87 8.71
N LEU A 106 5.10 -2.40 9.88
CA LEU A 106 5.01 -3.17 11.12
C LEU A 106 3.56 -3.44 11.53
N GLY A 107 2.67 -2.45 11.37
CA GLY A 107 1.24 -2.62 11.57
C GLY A 107 0.65 -3.69 10.64
N GLN A 108 1.08 -3.71 9.39
CA GLN A 108 0.58 -4.67 8.41
C GLN A 108 1.10 -6.08 8.69
N VAL A 109 2.36 -6.21 9.13
CA VAL A 109 2.89 -7.46 9.66
C VAL A 109 2.03 -7.95 10.82
N ALA A 110 1.71 -7.09 11.78
CA ALA A 110 0.88 -7.46 12.93
C ALA A 110 -0.52 -7.92 12.51
N VAL A 111 -1.19 -7.21 11.58
CA VAL A 111 -2.50 -7.59 11.06
C VAL A 111 -2.44 -8.92 10.30
N THR A 112 -1.44 -9.10 9.44
CA THR A 112 -1.25 -10.32 8.66
C THR A 112 -0.91 -11.52 9.55
N ALA A 113 -0.08 -11.32 10.58
CA ALA A 113 0.17 -12.32 11.62
C ALA A 113 -1.11 -12.63 12.42
N GLY A 114 -1.96 -11.64 12.67
CA GLY A 114 -3.29 -11.82 13.25
C GLY A 114 -4.16 -12.78 12.42
N PHE A 115 -4.17 -12.63 11.09
CA PHE A 115 -4.84 -13.59 10.19
C PHE A 115 -4.19 -14.98 10.22
N ALA A 116 -2.86 -15.06 10.26
CA ALA A 116 -2.16 -16.34 10.39
C ALA A 116 -2.54 -17.08 11.69
N LEU A 117 -2.60 -16.35 12.81
CA LEU A 117 -3.03 -16.89 14.11
C LEU A 117 -4.51 -17.29 14.09
N ALA A 118 -5.36 -16.46 13.50
CA ALA A 118 -6.78 -16.79 13.35
C ALA A 118 -6.97 -18.08 12.56
N ALA A 119 -6.20 -18.27 11.48
CA ALA A 119 -6.18 -19.52 10.72
C ALA A 119 -5.65 -20.70 11.54
N ALA A 120 -4.56 -20.51 12.30
CA ALA A 120 -3.91 -21.58 13.05
C ALA A 120 -4.78 -22.11 14.20
N PHE A 121 -5.53 -21.22 14.85
CA PHE A 121 -6.43 -21.57 15.97
C PHE A 121 -7.88 -21.77 15.54
N ALA A 122 -8.17 -21.80 14.22
CA ALA A 122 -9.52 -21.90 13.67
C ALA A 122 -10.48 -20.87 14.30
N TRP A 123 -10.03 -19.64 14.51
CA TRP A 123 -10.82 -18.58 15.11
C TRP A 123 -11.84 -18.05 14.10
N ARG A 124 -13.13 -18.23 14.40
CA ARG A 124 -14.26 -17.97 13.50
C ARG A 124 -15.15 -16.79 13.93
N SER A 125 -14.69 -15.94 14.83
CA SER A 125 -15.49 -14.80 15.29
C SER A 125 -15.67 -13.76 14.17
N THR A 126 -16.91 -13.60 13.69
CA THR A 126 -17.25 -12.61 12.65
C THR A 126 -16.79 -11.20 13.03
N ALA A 127 -17.01 -10.80 14.29
CA ALA A 127 -16.59 -9.49 14.77
C ALA A 127 -15.06 -9.36 14.81
N GLY A 128 -14.35 -10.37 15.32
CA GLY A 128 -12.89 -10.35 15.41
C GLY A 128 -12.22 -10.31 14.03
N LEU A 129 -12.67 -11.16 13.12
CA LEU A 129 -12.17 -11.20 11.74
C LEU A 129 -12.55 -9.94 10.95
N GLY A 130 -13.74 -9.39 11.20
CA GLY A 130 -14.18 -8.13 10.63
C GLY A 130 -13.31 -6.95 11.08
N ILE A 131 -12.97 -6.88 12.37
CA ILE A 131 -12.05 -5.88 12.91
C ILE A 131 -10.66 -6.00 12.27
N LEU A 132 -10.10 -7.21 12.17
CA LEU A 132 -8.81 -7.43 11.48
C LEU A 132 -8.85 -6.94 10.02
N THR A 133 -9.97 -7.15 9.33
CA THR A 133 -10.17 -6.72 7.94
C THR A 133 -10.24 -5.19 7.81
N VAL A 134 -10.92 -4.53 8.74
CA VAL A 134 -10.98 -3.05 8.79
C VAL A 134 -9.62 -2.47 9.15
N LEU A 135 -8.90 -3.07 10.10
CA LEU A 135 -7.53 -2.68 10.45
C LEU A 135 -6.57 -2.84 9.27
N ASN A 136 -6.66 -3.94 8.52
CA ASN A 136 -5.89 -4.14 7.29
C ASN A 136 -6.09 -2.95 6.32
N SER A 137 -7.34 -2.59 6.08
CA SER A 137 -7.67 -1.47 5.18
C SER A 137 -7.11 -0.13 5.70
N GLY A 138 -7.24 0.12 7.01
CA GLY A 138 -6.73 1.32 7.66
C GLY A 138 -5.21 1.44 7.60
N VAL A 139 -4.49 0.39 7.98
CA VAL A 139 -3.02 0.35 7.95
C VAL A 139 -2.49 0.55 6.53
N MET A 140 -3.11 -0.10 5.55
CA MET A 140 -2.73 0.05 4.15
C MET A 140 -2.92 1.50 3.69
N ALA A 141 -4.09 2.10 3.94
CA ALA A 141 -4.36 3.49 3.57
C ALA A 141 -3.41 4.48 4.27
N PHE A 142 -3.17 4.29 5.57
CA PHE A 142 -2.24 5.12 6.36
C PHE A 142 -0.83 5.10 5.78
N GLY A 143 -0.32 3.93 5.42
CA GLY A 143 1.02 3.74 4.88
C GLY A 143 1.18 4.22 3.43
N PHE A 144 0.19 3.97 2.57
CA PHE A 144 0.25 4.35 1.16
C PHE A 144 0.25 5.86 0.96
N VAL A 145 -0.40 6.63 1.85
CA VAL A 145 -0.29 8.09 1.82
C VAL A 145 1.15 8.54 2.05
N ALA A 146 1.87 7.92 2.99
CA ALA A 146 3.28 8.23 3.25
C ALA A 146 4.19 7.82 2.08
N LEU A 147 3.99 6.63 1.51
CA LEU A 147 4.71 6.17 0.33
C LEU A 147 4.53 7.15 -0.84
N TYR A 148 3.30 7.53 -1.17
CA TYR A 148 3.07 8.41 -2.31
C TYR A 148 3.54 9.84 -2.06
N ALA A 149 3.51 10.33 -0.81
CA ALA A 149 4.14 11.60 -0.46
C ALA A 149 5.66 11.58 -0.70
N GLU A 150 6.34 10.49 -0.32
CA GLU A 150 7.77 10.28 -0.61
C GLU A 150 8.05 10.24 -2.12
N LEU A 151 7.20 9.55 -2.88
CA LEU A 151 7.35 9.45 -4.34
C LEU A 151 7.12 10.79 -5.06
N MET A 152 6.22 11.64 -4.53
CA MET A 152 6.08 13.02 -5.01
C MET A 152 7.37 13.83 -4.86
N GLY A 153 8.13 13.60 -3.79
CA GLY A 153 9.45 14.22 -3.61
C GLY A 153 10.49 13.74 -4.62
N ARG A 154 10.33 12.55 -5.19
CA ARG A 154 11.28 11.92 -6.13
C ARG A 154 10.95 12.19 -7.61
N ALA A 155 9.70 12.57 -7.91
CA ALA A 155 9.26 12.90 -9.26
C ALA A 155 9.88 14.21 -9.75
N SER A 156 10.27 14.27 -11.04
CA SER A 156 10.72 15.53 -11.66
C SER A 156 9.54 16.45 -11.92
N LEU A 157 9.70 17.74 -11.65
CA LEU A 157 8.70 18.75 -12.01
C LEU A 157 8.49 18.85 -13.53
N ASP A 158 9.48 18.49 -14.34
CA ASP A 158 9.41 18.60 -15.80
C ASP A 158 8.63 17.43 -16.44
N GLN A 159 8.53 16.28 -15.75
CA GLN A 159 7.82 15.09 -16.25
C GLN A 159 7.11 14.27 -15.17
N ALA A 160 6.52 14.95 -14.18
CA ALA A 160 5.92 14.31 -13.00
C ALA A 160 4.91 13.21 -13.35
N GLY A 161 4.11 13.40 -14.40
CA GLY A 161 3.12 12.42 -14.84
C GLY A 161 3.74 11.10 -15.34
N VAL A 162 4.88 11.15 -16.03
CA VAL A 162 5.59 9.94 -16.50
C VAL A 162 6.18 9.18 -15.31
N ASP A 163 6.86 9.88 -14.41
CA ASP A 163 7.44 9.28 -13.21
C ASP A 163 6.36 8.62 -12.33
N PHE A 164 5.24 9.30 -12.09
CA PHE A 164 4.14 8.76 -11.29
C PHE A 164 3.47 7.56 -11.95
N THR A 165 3.33 7.58 -13.28
CA THR A 165 2.82 6.43 -14.02
C THR A 165 3.74 5.23 -13.86
N LEU A 166 5.07 5.41 -13.92
CA LEU A 166 6.04 4.34 -13.66
C LEU A 166 5.91 3.76 -12.24
N PHE A 167 5.73 4.61 -11.23
CA PHE A 167 5.48 4.15 -9.86
C PHE A 167 4.20 3.33 -9.76
N GLN A 168 3.10 3.79 -10.37
CA GLN A 168 1.83 3.08 -10.34
C GLN A 168 1.87 1.76 -11.12
N CYS A 169 2.59 1.72 -12.25
CA CYS A 169 2.85 0.50 -13.01
C CYS A 169 3.68 -0.50 -12.20
N ALA A 170 4.71 -0.03 -11.48
CA ALA A 170 5.49 -0.88 -10.58
C ALA A 170 4.61 -1.48 -9.46
N ASP A 171 3.73 -0.67 -8.84
CA ASP A 171 2.77 -1.16 -7.84
C ASP A 171 1.88 -2.26 -8.42
N GLY A 172 1.26 -1.99 -9.58
CA GLY A 172 0.37 -2.93 -10.24
C GLY A 172 1.06 -4.24 -10.61
N LEU A 173 2.25 -4.17 -11.22
CA LEU A 173 3.03 -5.35 -11.60
C LEU A 173 3.42 -6.21 -10.39
N VAL A 174 3.93 -5.60 -9.32
CA VAL A 174 4.32 -6.34 -8.11
C VAL A 174 3.11 -6.94 -7.40
N SER A 175 1.98 -6.23 -7.41
CA SER A 175 0.70 -6.76 -6.88
C SER A 175 0.22 -7.96 -7.69
N LEU A 176 0.22 -7.86 -9.02
CA LEU A 176 -0.17 -8.94 -9.93
C LEU A 176 0.69 -10.20 -9.72
N ILE A 177 2.01 -10.05 -9.62
CA ILE A 177 2.92 -11.16 -9.32
C ILE A 177 2.53 -11.82 -7.99
N GLY A 178 2.30 -11.04 -6.94
CA GLY A 178 1.89 -11.56 -5.64
C GLY A 178 0.58 -12.35 -5.71
N TRP A 179 -0.43 -11.80 -6.38
CA TRP A 179 -1.73 -12.46 -6.54
C TRP A 179 -1.64 -13.74 -7.38
N GLN A 180 -0.82 -13.76 -8.43
CA GLN A 180 -0.58 -14.97 -9.23
C GLN A 180 0.11 -16.05 -8.40
N LEU A 181 1.16 -15.69 -7.64
CA LEU A 181 1.84 -16.65 -6.74
C LEU A 181 0.89 -17.23 -5.70
N VAL A 182 0.04 -16.39 -5.09
CA VAL A 182 -0.98 -16.88 -4.17
C VAL A 182 -2.01 -17.76 -4.88
N GLY A 183 -2.48 -17.40 -6.07
CA GLY A 183 -3.41 -18.25 -6.83
C GLY A 183 -2.82 -19.61 -7.22
N MET A 184 -1.52 -19.68 -7.51
CA MET A 184 -0.84 -20.91 -7.88
C MET A 184 -0.55 -21.85 -6.71
N PHE A 185 -0.19 -21.28 -5.55
CA PHE A 185 0.33 -22.05 -4.41
C PHE A 185 -0.58 -22.03 -3.18
N GLY A 186 -1.56 -21.13 -3.12
CA GLY A 186 -2.41 -20.87 -1.95
C GLY A 186 -3.19 -22.09 -1.49
N ASP A 187 -3.84 -22.79 -2.43
CA ASP A 187 -4.66 -23.96 -2.15
C ASP A 187 -3.84 -25.14 -1.57
N ARG A 188 -2.54 -25.20 -1.88
CA ARG A 188 -1.65 -26.28 -1.42
C ARG A 188 -1.00 -25.98 -0.07
N LEU A 189 -0.70 -24.71 0.20
CA LEU A 189 0.01 -24.28 1.40
C LEU A 189 -0.95 -24.07 2.58
N GLY A 190 -2.21 -23.71 2.32
CA GLY A 190 -3.18 -23.36 3.34
C GLY A 190 -2.95 -21.99 3.97
N PHE A 191 -3.99 -21.44 4.59
CA PHE A 191 -3.99 -20.03 5.05
C PHE A 191 -2.90 -19.70 6.08
N VAL A 192 -2.61 -20.61 7.01
CA VAL A 192 -1.60 -20.40 8.06
C VAL A 192 -0.24 -20.08 7.44
N TRP A 193 0.20 -20.91 6.50
CA TRP A 193 1.49 -20.73 5.82
C TRP A 193 1.49 -19.54 4.88
N CYS A 194 0.40 -19.30 4.15
CA CYS A 194 0.31 -18.18 3.23
C CYS A 194 0.35 -16.82 3.96
N PHE A 195 -0.44 -16.65 5.03
CA PHE A 195 -0.38 -15.44 5.86
C PHE A 195 0.95 -15.33 6.62
N GLY A 196 1.48 -16.46 7.13
CA GLY A 196 2.78 -16.48 7.80
C GLY A 196 3.93 -16.04 6.89
N LEU A 197 3.95 -16.53 5.64
CA LEU A 197 4.93 -16.11 4.63
C LEU A 197 4.75 -14.64 4.26
N ALA A 198 3.52 -14.17 4.08
CA ALA A 198 3.26 -12.76 3.81
C ALA A 198 3.73 -11.85 4.96
N ALA A 199 3.53 -12.27 6.22
CA ALA A 199 4.05 -11.56 7.38
C ALA A 199 5.59 -11.56 7.43
N ALA A 200 6.23 -12.68 7.08
CA ALA A 200 7.69 -12.78 6.99
C ALA A 200 8.26 -11.86 5.88
N ILE A 201 7.60 -11.81 4.72
CA ILE A 201 7.93 -10.87 3.63
C ILE A 201 7.75 -9.43 4.12
N GLY A 202 6.67 -9.13 4.84
CA GLY A 202 6.45 -7.82 5.45
C GLY A 202 7.57 -7.41 6.42
N LEU A 203 8.06 -8.33 7.25
CA LEU A 203 9.20 -8.09 8.14
C LEU A 203 10.49 -7.84 7.35
N ALA A 204 10.75 -8.63 6.30
CA ALA A 204 11.88 -8.42 5.42
C ALA A 204 11.81 -7.05 4.72
N SER A 205 10.62 -6.65 4.26
CA SER A 205 10.37 -5.32 3.69
C SER A 205 10.61 -4.20 4.70
N ALA A 206 10.13 -4.35 5.94
CA ALA A 206 10.39 -3.39 7.01
C ALA A 206 11.90 -3.27 7.30
N ALA A 207 12.61 -4.39 7.39
CA ALA A 207 14.06 -4.40 7.64
C ALA A 207 14.86 -3.76 6.48
N ALA A 208 14.40 -3.90 5.24
CA ALA A 208 15.04 -3.32 4.07
C ALA A 208 14.69 -1.84 3.82
N LEU A 209 13.55 -1.35 4.32
CA LEU A 209 13.04 0.00 4.08
C LEU A 209 14.09 1.11 4.35
N PRO A 210 14.87 1.11 5.45
CA PRO A 210 15.84 2.18 5.73
C PRO A 210 16.92 2.33 4.65
N ARG A 211 17.22 1.27 3.89
CA ARG A 211 18.23 1.29 2.82
C ARG A 211 17.77 2.07 1.59
N LEU A 212 16.46 2.16 1.37
CA LEU A 212 15.84 2.86 0.23
C LEU A 212 15.26 4.22 0.60
N ALA A 213 14.90 4.39 1.88
CA ALA A 213 14.36 5.65 2.40
C ALA A 213 15.45 6.70 2.69
N ARG A 214 16.68 6.30 3.02
CA ARG A 214 17.79 7.24 3.37
C ARG A 214 18.64 7.72 2.18
N THR A 215 18.36 7.23 0.97
CA THR A 215 19.17 7.51 -0.23
C THR A 215 18.63 8.63 -1.12
N GLY A 216 17.61 9.35 -0.64
CA GLY A 216 17.03 10.54 -1.25
C GLY A 216 17.38 11.81 -0.48
#